data_AF-A0A7V9DR30-F1
#
_entry.id   AF-A0A7V9DR30-F1
#
_cell.length_a   1.000
_cell.length_b   1.000
_cell.length_c   1.000
_cell.angle_alpha   90.00
_cell.angle_beta   90.00
_cell.angle_gamma   90.00
#
_symmetry.space_group_name_H-M   'P 1'
#
loop_
_entity.id
_entity.type
_entity.pdbx_description
1 polymer ?
#
loop_
_entity_poly.entity_id
_entity_poly.type
_entity_poly.pdbx_seq_one_letter_code
_entity_poly.pdbx_strand_id
1 'polypeptide(L)' 'MGLLRRLKSGLGGGGQGKGGGGGAGAHLLQFAKSRQGVEAFIEPKTAVTEMTVVLVAADGEWT' A
#
# COMPACT_ATOMS: atom_id res chain seq x y z
N MET A 1 -38.57 1.49 -0.77
CA MET A 1 -37.76 2.44 -1.57
C MET A 1 -36.59 2.93 -0.72
N GLY A 2 -35.42 2.30 -0.84
CA GLY A 2 -34.34 2.41 0.14
C GLY A 2 -33.29 3.47 -0.19
N LEU A 3 -33.37 4.63 0.49
CA LEU A 3 -32.33 5.68 0.45
C LEU A 3 -31.01 5.25 1.12
N LEU A 4 -31.02 4.20 1.94
CA LEU A 4 -29.86 3.78 2.75
C LEU A 4 -28.82 2.95 1.98
N ARG A 5 -29.14 2.45 0.76
CA ARG A 5 -28.18 1.64 -0.03
C ARG A 5 -27.15 2.49 -0.78
N ARG A 6 -27.38 3.78 -1.00
CA ARG A 6 -26.48 4.61 -1.83
C ARG A 6 -25.20 5.03 -1.11
N LEU A 7 -25.21 5.06 0.23
CA LEU A 7 -24.03 5.43 1.01
C LEU A 7 -22.92 4.37 1.00
N LYS A 8 -23.26 3.09 0.80
CA LYS A 8 -22.25 2.01 0.77
C LYS A 8 -21.47 1.93 -0.56
N SER A 9 -21.99 2.55 -1.62
CA SER A 9 -21.35 2.55 -2.95
C SER A 9 -20.26 3.62 -3.11
N GLY A 10 -20.16 4.59 -2.20
CA GLY A 10 -19.22 5.73 -2.33
C GLY A 10 -17.80 5.47 -1.82
N LEU A 11 -17.58 4.38 -1.08
CA LEU A 11 -16.26 4.04 -0.51
C LEU A 11 -15.43 3.10 -1.40
N GLY A 12 -15.97 2.70 -2.56
CA GLY A 12 -15.25 1.92 -3.59
C GLY A 12 -14.49 2.77 -4.61
N GLY A 13 -14.45 4.09 -4.44
CA GLY A 13 -13.67 5.00 -5.27
C GLY A 13 -12.22 4.99 -4.85
N GLY A 14 -11.48 3.93 -5.21
CA GLY A 14 -10.04 3.88 -5.09
C GLY A 14 -9.43 5.10 -5.80
N GLY A 15 -9.08 6.10 -5.00
CA GLY A 15 -8.32 7.26 -5.45
C GLY A 15 -6.97 6.77 -5.94
N GLN A 16 -6.89 6.49 -7.24
CA GLN A 16 -5.65 6.14 -7.90
C GLN A 16 -4.80 7.41 -7.98
N GLY A 17 -4.11 7.70 -6.87
CA GLY A 17 -3.01 8.64 -6.84
C GLY A 17 -2.00 8.21 -7.88
N LYS A 18 -1.92 8.95 -8.99
CA LYS A 18 -0.94 8.74 -10.06
C LYS A 18 0.44 9.17 -9.57
N GLY A 19 1.07 8.35 -8.74
CA GLY A 19 2.50 8.43 -8.47
C GLY A 19 3.15 7.12 -8.90
N GLY A 20 3.56 6.98 -10.17
CA GLY A 20 4.43 5.91 -10.69
C GLY A 20 4.13 4.43 -10.34
N GLY A 21 3.00 4.13 -9.69
CA GLY A 21 2.98 3.14 -8.61
C GLY A 21 2.29 1.82 -8.93
N GLY A 22 1.95 1.56 -10.19
CA GLY A 22 1.36 0.28 -10.59
C GLY A 22 2.33 -0.89 -10.39
N GLY A 23 3.59 -0.69 -10.78
CA GLY A 23 4.63 -1.73 -10.67
C GLY A 23 5.16 -1.89 -9.24
N ALA A 24 5.44 -0.78 -8.55
CA ALA A 24 5.97 -0.81 -7.19
C ALA A 24 5.00 -1.48 -6.21
N GLY A 25 3.71 -1.12 -6.24
CA GLY A 25 2.72 -1.75 -5.37
C GLY A 25 2.56 -3.26 -5.62
N ALA A 26 2.58 -3.69 -6.88
CA ALA A 26 2.50 -5.10 -7.24
C ALA A 26 3.74 -5.88 -6.75
N HIS A 27 4.93 -5.30 -6.89
CA HIS A 27 6.18 -5.89 -6.38
C HIS A 27 6.14 -6.03 -4.86
N LEU A 28 5.78 -4.98 -4.13
CA LEU A 28 5.72 -5.01 -2.67
C LEU A 28 4.70 -6.05 -2.17
N LEU A 29 3.54 -6.13 -2.84
CA LEU A 29 2.54 -7.16 -2.53
C LEU A 29 3.05 -8.57 -2.79
N GLN A 30 3.75 -8.79 -3.91
CA GLN A 30 4.36 -10.08 -4.22
C GLN A 30 5.38 -10.47 -3.15
N PHE A 31 6.25 -9.53 -2.76
CA PHE A 31 7.27 -9.75 -1.74
C PHE A 31 6.64 -10.18 -0.40
N ALA A 32 5.61 -9.45 0.04
CA ALA A 32 4.88 -9.76 1.27
C ALA A 32 4.15 -11.11 1.22
N LYS A 33 3.69 -11.54 0.04
CA LYS A 33 3.02 -12.84 -0.13
C LYS A 33 3.98 -14.02 -0.17
N SER A 34 5.21 -13.84 -0.64
CA SER A 34 6.15 -14.93 -0.84
C SER A 34 7.01 -15.22 0.39
N ARG A 35 7.01 -14.34 1.40
CA ARG A 35 7.86 -14.45 2.60
C ARG A 35 7.02 -14.42 3.87
N GLN A 36 7.54 -15.04 4.92
CA GLN A 36 6.90 -15.07 6.24
C GLN A 36 7.53 -14.03 7.16
N GLY A 37 6.74 -13.51 8.11
CA GLY A 37 7.22 -12.53 9.08
C GLY A 37 7.71 -11.22 8.46
N VAL A 38 7.05 -10.75 7.40
CA VAL A 38 7.41 -9.49 6.74
C VAL A 38 6.94 -8.29 7.54
N GLU A 39 7.87 -7.40 7.87
CA GLU A 39 7.64 -6.13 8.55
C GLU A 39 7.79 -4.96 7.57
N ALA A 40 6.94 -3.93 7.71
CA ALA A 40 6.95 -2.75 6.87
C ALA A 40 7.44 -1.53 7.67
N PHE A 41 8.51 -0.90 7.20
CA PHE A 41 9.03 0.35 7.71
C PHE A 41 8.61 1.48 6.79
N ILE A 42 7.90 2.45 7.34
CA ILE A 42 7.32 3.54 6.59
C ILE A 42 7.96 4.83 7.04
N GLU A 43 8.55 5.57 6.10
CA GLU A 43 8.86 6.98 6.31
C GLU A 43 7.65 7.80 5.86
N PRO A 44 6.94 8.47 6.78
CA PRO A 44 5.83 9.34 6.41
C PRO A 44 6.33 10.53 5.59
N LYS A 45 5.51 10.97 4.63
CA LYS A 45 5.79 12.19 3.88
C LYS A 45 5.99 13.38 4.82
N THR A 46 7.04 14.15 4.58
CA THR A 46 7.32 15.42 5.28
C THR A 46 7.27 16.59 4.29
N ALA A 47 7.66 17.79 4.74
CA ALA A 47 7.77 18.96 3.86
C ALA A 47 8.89 18.82 2.80
N VAL A 48 9.87 17.95 3.04
CA VAL A 48 11.09 17.82 2.22
C VAL A 48 11.39 16.38 1.78
N THR A 49 10.69 15.37 2.33
CA THR A 49 10.82 13.96 1.93
C THR A 49 9.48 13.39 1.47
N GLU A 50 9.53 12.62 0.38
CA GLU A 50 8.38 11.84 -0.10
C GLU A 50 8.22 10.55 0.72
N MET A 51 7.00 10.00 0.71
CA MET A 51 6.71 8.76 1.42
C MET A 51 7.54 7.60 0.85
N THR A 52 8.24 6.89 1.73
CA THR A 52 9.05 5.73 1.37
C THR A 52 8.64 4.53 2.21
N VAL A 53 8.77 3.32 1.65
CA VAL A 53 8.51 2.06 2.32
C VAL A 53 9.67 1.10 2.09
N VAL A 54 10.00 0.31 3.12
CA VAL A 54 10.89 -0.85 3.04
C VAL A 54 10.19 -2.04 3.68
N LEU A 55 10.23 -3.19 3.01
CA LEU A 55 9.76 -4.46 3.56
C LEU A 55 10.96 -5.32 3.96
N VAL A 56 10.93 -5.90 5.16
CA VAL A 56 12.00 -6.79 5.66
C VAL A 56 11.37 -8.11 6.10
N ALA A 57 11.86 -9.24 5.59
CA ALA A 57 11.40 -10.57 5.96
C ALA A 57 12.13 -11.12 7.19
N ALA A 58 11.60 -12.19 7.79
CA ALA A 58 12.17 -12.80 9.00
C ALA A 58 13.61 -13.33 8.83
N ASP A 59 14.03 -13.60 7.60
CA ASP A 59 15.38 -14.03 7.23
C ASP A 59 16.34 -12.86 6.89
N GLY A 60 15.85 -11.63 6.92
CA GLY A 60 16.61 -10.41 6.64
C GLY A 60 16.63 -9.99 5.16
N GLU A 61 15.94 -10.70 4.25
CA GLU A 61 15.76 -10.20 2.88
C GLU A 61 14.88 -8.93 2.89
N TRP A 62 15.17 -7.97 2.00
CA TRP A 62 14.46 -6.69 1.95
C TRP A 62 14.19 -6.17 0.53
N THR A 63 13.19 -5.31 0.39
CA THR A 63 12.84 -4.57 -0.84
C THR A 63 12.21 -3.22 -0.53
#